data_AF-A0A7X5WSA8-F1
#
_entry.id   AF-A0A7X5WSA8-F1
#
_cell.length_a   1.000
_cell.length_b   1.000
_cell.length_c   1.000
_cell.angle_alpha   90.00
_cell.angle_beta   90.00
_cell.angle_gamma   90.00
#
_symmetry.space_group_name_H-M   'P 1'
#
loop_
_entity.id
_entity.type
_entity.pdbx_description
1 polymer ?
#
loop_
_entity_poly.entity_id
_entity_poly.type
_entity_poly.pdbx_seq_one_letter_code
_entity_poly.pdbx_strand_id
1 'polypeptide(L)' 'VVHGDFRMGNLLVDRDGIAAVLDWELAHLGDPVSDLGWLVARAWRFGGPGAVGGLGTRAELLTAYAAAGGPEIPL' A
#
# COMPACT_ATOMS: atom_id res chain seq x y z
N VAL A 1 -4.08 6.78 10.81
CA VAL A 1 -2.63 7.05 10.82
C VAL A 1 -2.10 6.78 9.43
N VAL A 2 -1.13 7.53 8.96
CA VAL A 2 -0.40 7.32 7.69
C VAL A 2 0.97 6.79 8.07
N HIS A 3 1.42 5.74 7.38
CA HIS A 3 2.73 5.14 7.56
C HIS A 3 3.84 6.07 7.05
N GLY A 4 3.65 6.71 5.90
CA GLY A 4 4.57 7.67 5.31
C GLY A 4 5.57 7.06 4.32
N ASP A 5 5.99 5.81 4.56
CA ASP A 5 6.73 4.99 3.58
C ASP A 5 6.05 3.62 3.32
N PHE A 6 4.75 3.61 3.02
CA PHE A 6 4.01 2.35 2.81
C PHE A 6 4.32 1.71 1.44
N ARG A 7 5.23 0.73 1.42
CA ARG A 7 5.70 0.05 0.20
C ARG A 7 6.06 -1.41 0.45
N MET A 8 6.20 -2.19 -0.63
CA MET A 8 6.52 -3.62 -0.58
C MET A 8 7.77 -3.95 0.25
N GLY A 9 8.81 -3.11 0.22
CA GLY A 9 10.02 -3.36 0.99
C GLY A 9 9.88 -3.19 2.50
N ASN A 10 8.73 -2.69 2.99
CA ASN A 10 8.42 -2.50 4.41
C ASN A 10 7.36 -3.50 4.91
N LEU A 11 7.00 -4.49 4.11
CA LEU A 11 6.07 -5.56 4.49
C LEU A 11 6.85 -6.86 4.70
N LEU A 12 6.76 -7.42 5.91
CA LEU A 12 7.22 -8.77 6.17
C LEU A 12 6.06 -9.74 5.91
N VAL A 13 6.31 -10.74 5.07
CA VAL A 13 5.31 -11.74 4.68
C VAL A 13 5.82 -13.13 5.06
N ASP A 14 4.97 -13.94 5.67
CA ASP A 14 5.23 -15.34 5.99
C ASP A 14 4.20 -16.26 5.32
N ARG A 15 4.03 -17.48 5.84
CA ARG A 15 3.13 -18.50 5.28
C ARG A 15 1.65 -18.18 5.48
N ASP A 16 1.33 -17.36 6.49
CA ASP A 16 -0.04 -17.04 6.91
C ASP A 16 -0.48 -15.66 6.42
N GLY A 17 0.46 -14.83 5.93
CA GLY A 17 0.19 -13.55 5.29
C GLY A 17 1.16 -12.45 5.71
N ILE A 18 0.66 -11.23 5.87
CA ILE A 18 1.47 -10.09 6.35
C ILE A 18 1.75 -10.31 7.84
N ALA A 19 3.01 -10.57 8.18
CA ALA A 19 3.48 -10.77 9.54
C ALA A 19 3.78 -9.45 10.25
N ALA A 20 4.31 -8.45 9.54
CA ALA A 20 4.63 -7.14 10.10
C ALA A 20 4.67 -6.03 9.05
N VAL A 21 4.43 -4.80 9.51
CA VAL A 21 4.73 -3.55 8.80
C VAL A 21 5.88 -2.86 9.51
N LEU A 22 6.96 -2.59 8.80
CA LEU A 22 8.23 -2.09 9.32
C LEU A 22 8.42 -0.60 8.99
N ASP A 23 9.38 0.05 9.66
CA ASP A 23 9.88 1.38 9.27
C ASP A 23 8.87 2.55 9.45
N TRP A 24 8.41 2.73 10.70
CA TRP A 24 7.40 3.73 11.09
C TRP A 24 7.96 5.14 11.38
N GLU A 25 9.20 5.44 11.01
CA GLU A 25 9.84 6.72 11.37
C GLU A 25 9.17 7.96 10.73
N LEU A 26 8.41 7.77 9.64
CA LEU A 26 7.66 8.82 8.94
C LEU A 26 6.16 8.85 9.30
N ALA A 27 5.74 8.09 10.31
CA ALA A 27 4.34 7.96 10.65
C ALA A 27 3.74 9.27 11.19
N HIS A 28 2.55 9.62 10.71
CA HIS A 28 1.87 10.85 11.10
C HIS A 28 0.34 10.75 10.93
N LEU A 29 -0.38 11.76 11.40
CA LEU A 29 -1.80 11.92 11.08
C LEU A 29 -1.94 12.67 9.76
N GLY A 30 -2.69 12.11 8.82
CA GLY A 30 -2.83 12.66 7.48
C GLY A 30 -3.85 11.89 6.64
N ASP A 31 -3.92 12.26 5.36
CA ASP A 31 -4.79 11.62 4.38
C ASP A 31 -4.27 10.21 4.02
N PRO A 32 -5.04 9.13 4.27
CA PRO A 32 -4.62 7.76 3.97
C PRO A 32 -4.37 7.51 2.48
N VAL A 33 -4.94 8.32 1.57
CA VAL A 33 -4.67 8.22 0.13
C VAL A 33 -3.19 8.41 -0.19
N SER A 34 -2.45 9.11 0.68
CA SER A 34 -1.01 9.32 0.54
C SER A 34 -0.24 8.00 0.51
N ASP A 35 -0.55 7.05 1.40
CA ASP A 35 0.10 5.73 1.44
C ASP A 35 -0.31 4.88 0.23
N LEU A 36 -1.56 4.96 -0.22
CA LEU A 36 -2.02 4.26 -1.42
C LEU A 36 -1.31 4.77 -2.68
N GLY A 37 -1.19 6.09 -2.79
CA GLY A 37 -0.45 6.77 -3.84
C GLY A 37 1.03 6.40 -3.82
N TRP A 38 1.62 6.28 -2.64
CA TRP A 38 2.99 5.83 -2.47
C TRP A 38 3.16 4.40 -2.98
N LEU A 39 2.31 3.47 -2.55
CA LEU A 39 2.38 2.05 -2.93
C LEU A 39 2.29 1.81 -4.46
N VAL A 40 1.62 2.70 -5.22
CA VAL A 40 1.51 2.58 -6.68
C VAL A 40 2.63 3.24 -7.47
N ALA A 41 3.56 3.92 -6.79
CA ALA A 41 4.70 4.58 -7.39
C ALA A 41 5.58 3.57 -8.13
N ARG A 42 6.06 3.95 -9.32
CA ARG A 42 6.83 3.06 -10.19
C ARG A 42 8.11 2.52 -9.53
N ALA A 43 8.71 3.30 -8.63
CA ALA A 43 9.91 2.91 -7.87
C ALA A 43 9.70 1.64 -7.03
N TRP A 44 8.47 1.35 -6.59
CA TRP A 44 8.16 0.27 -5.66
C TRP A 44 7.57 -0.99 -6.32
N ARG A 45 7.67 -1.10 -7.65
CA ARG A 45 7.13 -2.26 -8.38
C ARG A 45 8.09 -3.44 -8.47
N PHE A 46 9.37 -3.24 -8.16
CA PHE A 46 10.40 -4.29 -8.17
C PHE A 46 10.40 -5.16 -9.46
N GLY A 47 10.19 -4.54 -10.62
CA GLY A 47 10.15 -5.22 -11.92
C GLY A 47 8.82 -5.94 -12.24
N GLY A 48 7.87 -5.95 -11.29
CA GLY A 48 6.54 -6.51 -11.49
C GLY A 48 5.68 -5.68 -12.45
N PRO A 49 4.76 -6.33 -13.20
CA PRO A 49 3.91 -5.67 -14.20
C PRO A 49 2.76 -4.87 -13.57
N GLY A 50 2.37 -5.19 -12.33
CA GLY A 50 1.24 -4.55 -11.64
C GLY A 50 1.53 -3.11 -11.21
N ALA A 51 0.48 -2.29 -11.18
CA ALA A 51 0.58 -0.91 -10.73
C ALA A 51 0.87 -0.78 -9.22
N VAL A 52 0.35 -1.72 -8.43
CA VAL A 52 0.39 -1.73 -6.96
C VAL A 52 1.53 -2.63 -6.50
N GLY A 53 2.67 -2.06 -6.10
CA GLY A 53 3.81 -2.86 -5.64
C GLY A 53 4.31 -3.92 -6.64
N GLY A 54 3.92 -3.85 -7.91
CA GLY A 54 4.22 -4.87 -8.93
C GLY A 54 3.20 -6.01 -9.05
N LEU A 55 2.14 -6.06 -8.22
CA LEU A 55 1.23 -7.21 -8.07
C LEU A 55 -0.10 -7.06 -8.81
N GLY A 56 -0.78 -5.91 -8.65
CA GLY A 56 -2.16 -5.74 -9.09
C GLY A 56 -2.46 -4.38 -9.69
N THR A 57 -3.71 -4.16 -10.08
CA THR A 57 -4.22 -2.92 -10.66
C THR A 57 -4.64 -1.91 -9.57
N ARG A 58 -4.73 -0.63 -9.94
CA ARG A 58 -5.25 0.41 -9.04
C ARG A 58 -6.69 0.14 -8.62
N ALA A 59 -7.51 -0.36 -9.54
CA ALA A 59 -8.90 -0.70 -9.26
C ALA A 59 -9.02 -1.77 -8.17
N GLU A 60 -8.23 -2.85 -8.27
CA GLU A 60 -8.21 -3.90 -7.24
C GLU A 60 -7.78 -3.37 -5.88
N LEU A 61 -6.76 -2.49 -5.83
CA LEU A 61 -6.33 -1.85 -4.58
C LEU A 61 -7.45 -1.02 -3.97
N LEU A 62 -8.11 -0.16 -4.74
CA LEU A 62 -9.15 0.74 -4.20
C LEU A 62 -10.41 -0.03 -3.78
N THR A 63 -10.80 -1.05 -4.54
CA THR A 63 -11.88 -1.97 -4.15
C THR A 63 -11.54 -2.70 -2.85
N ALA A 64 -10.33 -3.25 -2.73
CA ALA A 64 -9.90 -3.94 -1.52
C ALA A 64 -9.79 -2.99 -0.31
N TYR A 65 -9.31 -1.76 -0.54
CA TYR A 65 -9.20 -0.74 0.50
C TYR A 65 -10.58 -0.34 1.06
N ALA A 66 -11.55 -0.10 0.18
CA ALA A 66 -12.93 0.18 0.59
C ALA A 66 -13.56 -1.01 1.33
N ALA A 67 -13.37 -2.23 0.83
CA ALA A 67 -13.87 -3.46 1.48
C ALA A 67 -13.24 -3.70 2.87
N ALA A 68 -12.01 -3.23 3.09
CA ALA A 68 -11.32 -3.28 4.39
C ALA A 68 -11.75 -2.17 5.37
N GLY A 69 -12.70 -1.31 4.99
CA GLY A 69 -13.25 -0.24 5.83
C GLY A 69 -12.67 1.15 5.56
N GLY A 70 -11.83 1.29 4.53
CA GLY A 70 -11.42 2.60 4.03
C GLY A 70 -12.57 3.34 3.32
N PRO A 71 -12.49 4.68 3.19
CA PRO A 71 -13.42 5.41 2.33
C PRO A 71 -13.29 4.99 0.86
N GLU A 72 -14.39 5.08 0.12
CA GLU A 72 -14.34 4.95 -1.34
C GLU A 72 -13.52 6.10 -1.94
N ILE A 73 -12.60 5.73 -2.83
CA ILE A 73 -11.73 6.68 -3.54
C ILE A 73 -12.00 6.50 -5.04
N PRO A 74 -12.45 7.55 -5.74
CA PRO A 74 -12.64 7.49 -7.18
C PRO A 74 -11.30 7.39 -7.92
N LEU A 75 -11.32 6.68 -9.04
CA LEU A 75 -10.16 6.41 -9.90
C LEU A 75 -9.85 7.56 -10.86
#